data_AF-A0A6I1N2P6-F1
#
_entry.id   AF-A0A6I1N2P6-F1
#
_cell.length_a   1.000
_cell.length_b   1.000
_cell.length_c   1.000
_cell.angle_alpha   90.00
_cell.angle_beta   90.00
_cell.angle_gamma   90.00
#
_symmetry.space_group_name_H-M   'P 1'
#
loop_
_entity.id
_entity.type
_entity.pdbx_description
1 polymer ?
#
loop_
_entity_poly.entity_id
_entity_poly.type
_entity_poly.pdbx_seq_one_letter_code
_entity_poly.pdbx_strand_id
1 'polypeptide(L)'
;MSHIRLARISLILAAIGLNAAPAMLGMNMVHAQDKEKAAAPAQADTVRPEIFKLIETKQIKELLDAKNYAEVKTRIDTAAATPSLTPYETFVLNQLRAQLGQTSGDQQMTVQGLEGMIDSGRLTPEQKLKFIDAVGSIYYSNIKDYDKAIVWFNRYGAESGDTAKQRQFIIRSYFLKDDFASAKTEVQKDIAAAKQAGTAPSKDTLNLLGNIGIKLKDTSLYLTAVEELVRYYPSEEYWFDLLNRTRGKKTYAQRLDLDMARLKAVAAPSKMETEDYLEQAELASLGGFFTEAKIAIDKAYPNGTIPAGKDKAAITKIRDTATRGAADDAKNIDAGIASAQKSKEGVGLVNLGYNYITLGQFDKGIDLMKQGIAKGVSKNPDDAKLRLGYALAMAGKKDESIKLLETIQGDDGRADLARFWIMYQNKPAAAAPAAK
;
A
#
# COMPACT_ATOMS: atom_id res chain seq x y z
N MET A 1 18.15 3.44 5.27
CA MET A 1 18.55 3.34 6.69
C MET A 1 17.31 3.53 7.54
N SER A 2 16.69 2.43 8.00
CA SER A 2 15.51 2.48 8.86
C SER A 2 15.92 2.04 10.26
N HIS A 3 15.94 2.99 11.19
CA HIS A 3 16.15 2.71 12.60
C HIS A 3 14.83 2.23 13.21
N ILE A 4 14.56 0.92 13.10
CA ILE A 4 13.53 0.27 13.92
C ILE A 4 14.07 0.28 15.35
N ARG A 5 13.52 1.15 16.20
CA ARG A 5 13.79 1.14 17.64
C ARG A 5 13.19 -0.15 18.22
N LEU A 6 14.04 -1.16 18.37
CA LEU A 6 13.73 -2.39 19.10
C LEU A 6 13.29 -2.02 20.52
N ALA A 7 12.04 -2.33 20.87
CA ALA A 7 11.61 -2.33 22.26
C ALA A 7 12.42 -3.41 22.99
N ARG A 8 13.47 -3.00 23.71
CA ARG A 8 14.16 -3.86 24.67
C ARG A 8 13.13 -4.21 25.74
N ILE A 9 12.54 -5.40 25.65
CA ILE A 9 11.79 -6.00 26.76
C ILE A 9 12.85 -6.34 27.81
N SER A 10 13.23 -5.35 28.61
CA SER A 10 14.11 -5.56 29.76
C SER A 10 13.33 -6.36 30.79
N LEU A 11 13.43 -7.69 30.72
CA LEU A 11 13.08 -8.58 31.83
C LEU A 11 14.14 -8.37 32.92
N ILE A 12 13.95 -7.30 33.71
CA ILE A 12 14.68 -7.14 34.96
C ILE A 12 14.18 -8.24 35.89
N LEU A 13 15.09 -9.09 36.35
CA LEU A 13 14.85 -9.95 37.52
C LEU A 13 14.44 -9.03 38.67
N ALA A 14 13.14 -8.90 38.91
CA ALA A 14 12.66 -8.39 40.18
C ALA A 14 13.23 -9.33 41.25
N ALA A 15 13.97 -8.77 42.21
CA ALA A 15 14.54 -9.52 43.31
C ALA A 15 13.42 -10.35 43.96
N ILE A 16 13.50 -11.67 43.80
CA ILE A 16 12.56 -12.62 44.39
C ILE A 16 12.67 -12.43 45.89
N GLY A 17 11.57 -12.00 46.51
CA GLY A 17 11.52 -11.60 47.91
C GLY A 17 12.00 -12.71 48.83
N LEU A 18 13.09 -12.42 49.56
CA LEU A 18 13.46 -13.13 50.77
C LEU A 18 12.37 -12.84 51.82
N ASN A 19 11.49 -13.80 52.09
CA ASN A 19 10.78 -13.81 53.38
C ASN A 19 11.55 -14.73 54.32
N ALA A 20 12.51 -14.14 55.04
CA ALA A 20 12.90 -14.65 56.33
C ALA A 20 11.72 -14.46 57.29
N ALA A 21 11.19 -15.56 57.83
CA ALA A 21 10.10 -15.53 58.80
C ALA A 21 10.51 -14.79 60.08
N PRO A 22 9.76 -13.79 60.57
CA PRO A 22 9.80 -13.41 61.96
C PRO A 22 8.82 -14.30 62.73
N ALA A 23 9.36 -15.10 63.65
CA ALA A 23 8.58 -15.69 64.72
C ALA A 23 7.91 -14.57 65.53
N MET A 24 6.57 -14.56 65.59
CA MET A 24 5.83 -13.77 66.57
C MET A 24 4.98 -14.73 67.41
N LEU A 25 5.46 -14.93 68.63
CA LEU A 25 4.76 -15.51 69.76
C LEU A 25 3.56 -14.63 70.15
N GLY A 26 2.42 -15.28 70.35
CA GLY A 26 1.42 -14.89 71.35
C GLY A 26 0.37 -13.85 70.94
N MET A 27 -0.88 -14.30 70.78
CA MET A 27 -1.99 -13.92 71.68
C MET A 27 -3.26 -14.70 71.30
N ASN A 28 -3.83 -15.37 72.30
CA ASN A 28 -5.16 -15.98 72.24
C ASN A 28 -6.23 -14.90 72.13
N MET A 29 -7.23 -15.08 71.26
CA MET A 29 -8.64 -14.88 71.61
C MET A 29 -9.52 -15.88 70.88
N VAL A 30 -10.42 -16.45 71.68
CA VAL A 30 -11.41 -17.49 71.39
C VAL A 30 -12.59 -16.90 70.60
N HIS A 31 -13.11 -17.58 69.58
CA HIS A 31 -14.53 -17.96 69.46
C HIS A 31 -14.85 -18.80 68.19
N ALA A 32 -15.56 -19.89 68.47
CA ALA A 32 -16.55 -20.62 67.67
C ALA A 32 -16.18 -21.29 66.33
N GLN A 33 -16.42 -22.62 66.34
CA GLN A 33 -16.35 -23.55 65.23
C GLN A 33 -17.46 -23.30 64.21
N ASP A 34 -17.08 -23.16 62.93
CA ASP A 34 -17.77 -23.84 61.84
C ASP A 34 -16.71 -24.49 60.94
N LYS A 35 -16.84 -25.81 60.77
CA LYS A 35 -15.95 -26.64 59.95
C LYS A 35 -16.24 -26.39 58.47
N GLU A 36 -15.78 -25.28 57.93
CA GLU A 36 -15.46 -25.21 56.51
C GLU A 36 -14.11 -25.92 56.31
N LYS A 37 -14.11 -26.90 55.40
CA LYS A 37 -12.92 -27.65 55.01
C LYS A 37 -11.95 -26.65 54.40
N ALA A 38 -11.05 -26.11 55.22
CA ALA A 38 -10.05 -25.14 54.83
C ALA A 38 -9.41 -25.58 53.51
N ALA A 39 -9.61 -24.77 52.47
CA ALA A 39 -8.84 -24.91 51.25
C ALA A 39 -7.37 -24.98 51.66
N ALA A 40 -6.67 -26.03 51.24
CA ALA A 40 -5.25 -26.19 51.53
C ALA A 40 -4.55 -24.86 51.19
N PRO A 41 -3.70 -24.32 52.09
CA PRO A 41 -3.04 -23.05 51.84
C PRO A 41 -2.31 -23.16 50.51
N ALA A 42 -2.54 -22.19 49.61
CA ALA A 42 -1.82 -22.10 48.35
C ALA A 42 -0.33 -22.24 48.67
N GLN A 43 0.30 -23.30 48.14
CA GLN A 43 1.72 -23.56 48.33
C GLN A 43 2.47 -22.26 48.02
N ALA A 44 3.22 -21.75 49.00
CA ALA A 44 4.00 -20.54 48.80
C ALA A 44 4.90 -20.72 47.57
N ASP A 45 4.98 -19.68 46.75
CA ASP A 45 5.79 -19.64 45.53
C ASP A 45 7.27 -19.71 45.89
N THR A 46 7.78 -20.93 46.07
CA THR A 46 9.16 -21.21 46.45
C THR A 46 9.83 -22.12 45.44
N VAL A 47 11.09 -21.85 45.16
CA VAL A 47 11.95 -22.74 44.37
C VAL A 47 12.65 -23.69 45.35
N ARG A 48 12.59 -25.00 45.10
CA ARG A 48 13.25 -25.98 45.96
C ARG A 48 14.77 -25.75 46.01
N PRO A 49 15.45 -26.00 47.14
CA PRO A 49 16.87 -25.71 47.32
C PRO A 49 17.79 -26.31 46.25
N GLU A 50 17.49 -27.53 45.79
CA GLU A 50 18.25 -28.22 44.74
C GLU A 50 18.19 -27.51 43.39
N ILE A 51 17.05 -26.91 43.05
CA ILE A 51 16.88 -26.11 41.83
C ILE A 51 17.50 -24.74 42.04
N PHE A 52 17.25 -24.09 43.18
CA PHE A 52 17.79 -22.77 43.50
C PHE A 52 19.31 -22.73 43.40
N LYS A 53 20.01 -23.77 43.87
CA LYS A 53 21.47 -23.88 43.77
C LYS A 53 21.98 -23.85 42.32
N LEU A 54 21.18 -24.33 41.36
CA LEU A 54 21.53 -24.32 39.93
C LEU A 54 21.27 -22.95 39.28
N ILE A 55 20.22 -22.25 39.73
CA ILE A 55 19.75 -21.00 39.11
C ILE A 55 19.94 -19.76 39.99
N GLU A 56 20.89 -19.82 40.93
CA GLU A 56 21.16 -18.72 41.86
C GLU A 56 21.43 -17.42 41.09
N THR A 57 20.62 -16.39 41.35
CA THR A 57 20.58 -15.16 40.54
C THR A 57 21.93 -14.49 40.36
N LYS A 58 22.75 -14.44 41.43
CA LYS A 58 24.07 -13.81 41.38
C LYS A 58 25.02 -14.57 40.45
N GLN A 59 25.09 -15.89 40.59
CA GLN A 59 25.94 -16.73 39.74
C GLN A 59 25.50 -16.68 38.28
N ILE A 60 24.19 -16.75 38.02
CA ILE A 60 23.68 -16.65 36.64
C ILE A 60 24.02 -15.29 36.04
N LYS A 61 23.87 -14.20 36.80
CA LYS A 61 24.26 -12.87 36.33
C LYS A 61 25.74 -12.80 35.97
N GLU A 62 26.63 -13.29 36.84
CA GLU A 62 28.08 -13.33 36.58
C GLU A 62 28.42 -14.14 35.33
N LEU A 63 27.75 -15.28 35.13
CA LEU A 63 27.93 -16.11 33.94
C LEU A 63 27.42 -15.41 32.66
N LEU A 64 26.28 -14.73 32.73
CA LEU A 64 25.74 -13.95 31.60
C LEU A 64 26.65 -12.77 31.24
N ASP A 65 27.14 -12.03 32.24
CA ASP A 65 28.07 -10.90 32.06
C ASP A 65 29.40 -11.37 31.46
N ALA A 66 29.88 -12.56 31.87
CA ALA A 66 31.04 -13.24 31.31
C ALA A 66 30.78 -13.91 29.94
N LYS A 67 29.56 -13.81 29.39
CA LYS A 67 29.11 -14.49 28.16
C LYS A 67 29.26 -16.01 28.18
N ASN A 68 29.30 -16.62 29.36
CA ASN A 68 29.34 -18.08 29.52
C ASN A 68 27.92 -18.68 29.37
N TYR A 69 27.32 -18.49 28.19
CA TYR A 69 25.95 -18.88 27.90
C TYR A 69 25.74 -20.40 27.93
N ALA A 70 26.76 -21.18 27.56
CA ALA A 70 26.70 -22.63 27.58
C ALA A 70 26.50 -23.18 29.00
N GLU A 71 27.22 -22.63 29.99
CA GLU A 71 27.06 -23.03 31.39
C GLU A 71 25.68 -22.66 31.93
N VAL A 72 25.20 -21.44 31.64
CA VAL A 72 23.83 -21.03 32.03
C VAL A 72 22.80 -21.97 31.44
N LYS A 73 22.95 -22.36 30.16
CA LYS A 73 22.06 -23.31 29.50
C LYS A 73 22.07 -24.67 30.19
N THR A 74 23.25 -25.23 30.47
CA THR A 74 23.39 -26.52 31.16
C THR A 74 22.72 -26.49 32.54
N ARG A 75 22.84 -25.40 33.28
CA ARG A 75 22.19 -25.23 34.60
C ARG A 75 20.67 -25.19 34.48
N ILE A 76 20.13 -24.45 33.51
CA ILE A 76 18.69 -24.42 33.22
C ILE A 76 18.18 -25.82 32.87
N ASP A 77 18.88 -26.52 31.96
CA ASP A 77 18.46 -27.84 31.49
C ASP A 77 18.53 -28.89 32.62
N THR A 78 19.56 -28.83 33.46
CA THR A 78 19.71 -29.69 34.64
C THR A 78 18.58 -29.43 35.64
N ALA A 79 18.27 -28.16 35.92
CA ALA A 79 17.17 -27.81 36.80
C ALA A 79 15.81 -28.26 36.21
N ALA A 80 15.63 -28.11 34.89
CA ALA A 80 14.42 -28.52 34.18
C ALA A 80 14.22 -30.05 34.14
N ALA A 81 15.27 -30.84 34.32
CA ALA A 81 15.20 -32.30 34.39
C ALA A 81 14.77 -32.83 35.77
N THR A 82 14.61 -31.95 36.77
CA THR A 82 14.16 -32.35 38.11
C THR A 82 12.73 -32.91 38.04
N PRO A 83 12.46 -34.11 38.59
CA PRO A 83 11.12 -34.67 38.59
C PRO A 83 10.11 -33.76 39.32
N SER A 84 8.88 -33.74 38.80
CA SER A 84 7.73 -33.05 39.42
C SER A 84 7.99 -31.57 39.71
N LEU A 85 8.48 -30.82 38.72
CA LEU A 85 8.58 -29.36 38.83
C LEU A 85 7.21 -28.75 39.18
N THR A 86 7.22 -27.82 40.13
CA THR A 86 6.02 -27.04 40.43
C THR A 86 5.75 -26.03 39.31
N PRO A 87 4.50 -25.57 39.12
CA PRO A 87 4.19 -24.52 38.15
C PRO A 87 5.02 -23.25 38.34
N TYR A 88 5.38 -22.92 39.58
CA TYR A 88 6.24 -21.78 39.89
C TYR A 88 7.70 -22.02 39.46
N GLU A 89 8.27 -23.19 39.74
CA GLU A 89 9.62 -23.53 39.28
C GLU A 89 9.71 -23.55 37.76
N THR A 90 8.72 -24.12 37.09
CA THR A 90 8.61 -24.07 35.62
C THR A 90 8.57 -22.64 35.10
N PHE A 91 7.83 -21.74 35.77
CA PHE A 91 7.78 -20.32 35.41
C PHE A 91 9.15 -19.63 35.56
N VAL A 92 9.84 -19.84 36.69
CA VAL A 92 11.17 -19.27 36.94
C VAL A 92 12.20 -19.77 35.92
N LEU A 93 12.20 -21.07 35.60
CA LEU A 93 13.11 -21.64 34.60
C LEU A 93 12.84 -21.08 33.20
N ASN A 94 11.58 -20.85 32.84
CA ASN A 94 11.22 -20.24 31.56
C ASN A 94 11.59 -18.75 31.50
N GLN A 95 11.50 -18.02 32.61
CA GLN A 95 12.00 -16.65 32.69
C GLN A 95 13.51 -16.60 32.45
N LEU A 96 14.26 -17.51 33.08
CA LEU A 96 15.71 -17.59 32.89
C LEU A 96 16.09 -18.03 31.48
N ARG A 97 15.33 -18.96 30.89
CA ARG A 97 15.46 -19.35 29.48
C ARG A 97 15.24 -18.17 28.53
N ALA A 98 14.18 -17.39 28.75
CA ALA A 98 13.91 -16.20 27.94
C ALA A 98 15.03 -15.16 28.07
N GLN A 99 15.54 -14.93 29.27
CA GLN A 99 16.65 -14.01 29.51
C GLN A 99 17.96 -14.47 28.85
N LEU A 100 18.30 -15.77 28.98
CA LEU A 100 19.46 -16.35 28.32
C LEU A 100 19.33 -16.22 26.80
N GLY A 101 18.15 -16.56 26.24
CA GLY A 101 17.86 -16.38 24.82
C GLY A 101 18.09 -14.94 24.35
N GLN A 102 17.54 -13.96 25.07
CA GLN A 102 17.67 -12.55 24.71
C GLN A 102 19.12 -12.05 24.76
N THR A 103 19.88 -12.46 25.79
CA THR A 103 21.27 -12.01 26.00
C THR A 103 22.26 -12.68 25.07
N SER A 104 22.05 -13.96 24.75
CA SER A 104 22.84 -14.73 23.79
C SER A 104 22.48 -14.46 22.33
N GLY A 105 21.31 -13.88 22.07
CA GLY A 105 20.76 -13.69 20.73
C GLY A 105 20.01 -14.90 20.17
N ASP A 106 19.82 -15.97 20.96
CA ASP A 106 19.04 -17.15 20.60
C ASP A 106 17.53 -16.85 20.67
N GLN A 107 16.95 -16.62 19.49
CA GLN A 107 15.55 -16.27 19.32
C GLN A 107 14.63 -17.45 19.57
N GLN A 108 15.06 -18.67 19.23
CA GLN A 108 14.29 -19.88 19.46
C GLN A 108 14.14 -20.12 20.97
N MET A 109 15.24 -19.98 21.71
CA MET A 109 15.24 -20.09 23.17
C MET A 109 14.41 -18.98 23.84
N THR A 110 14.52 -17.75 23.32
CA THR A 110 13.70 -16.63 23.80
C THR A 110 12.22 -16.96 23.70
N VAL A 111 11.79 -17.42 22.53
CA VAL A 111 10.40 -17.79 22.27
C VAL A 111 9.96 -18.95 23.17
N GLN A 112 10.75 -20.02 23.27
CA GLN A 112 10.43 -21.15 24.16
C GLN A 112 10.19 -20.72 25.61
N GLY A 113 11.04 -19.82 26.13
CA GLY A 113 10.86 -19.25 27.47
C GLY A 113 9.57 -18.44 27.58
N LEU A 114 9.30 -17.56 26.62
CA LEU A 114 8.08 -16.74 26.62
C LEU A 114 6.80 -17.59 26.49
N GLU A 115 6.77 -18.58 25.59
CA GLU A 115 5.65 -19.51 25.42
C GLU A 115 5.35 -20.25 26.74
N GLY A 116 6.40 -20.79 27.39
CA GLY A 116 6.25 -21.45 28.68
C GLY A 116 5.75 -20.52 29.80
N MET A 117 6.13 -19.24 29.79
CA MET A 117 5.60 -18.24 30.72
C MET A 117 4.13 -17.91 30.44
N ILE A 118 3.73 -17.80 29.17
CA ILE A 118 2.35 -17.54 28.75
C ILE A 118 1.42 -18.68 29.20
N ASP A 119 1.84 -19.92 28.99
CA ASP A 119 1.02 -21.11 29.27
C ASP A 119 1.01 -21.48 30.77
N SER A 120 1.85 -20.84 31.59
CA SER A 120 1.89 -21.07 33.04
C SER A 120 0.65 -20.58 33.81
N GLY A 121 -0.13 -19.67 33.21
CA GLY A 121 -1.26 -19.00 33.88
C GLY A 121 -0.87 -18.01 34.98
N ARG A 122 0.43 -17.71 35.14
CA ARG A 122 0.97 -16.84 36.22
C ARG A 122 1.14 -15.38 35.83
N LEU A 123 0.96 -15.05 34.56
CA LEU A 123 1.08 -13.68 34.06
C LEU A 123 -0.20 -12.90 34.31
N THR A 124 -0.06 -11.61 34.64
CA THR A 124 -1.19 -10.68 34.51
C THR A 124 -1.67 -10.64 33.05
N PRO A 125 -2.95 -10.33 32.80
CA PRO A 125 -3.47 -10.21 31.42
C PRO A 125 -2.61 -9.29 30.54
N GLU A 126 -2.14 -8.17 31.07
CA GLU A 126 -1.32 -7.20 30.36
C GLU A 126 0.06 -7.77 30.00
N GLN A 127 0.70 -8.50 30.92
CA GLN A 127 1.98 -9.17 30.66
C GLN A 127 1.82 -10.30 29.64
N LYS A 128 0.75 -11.08 29.74
CA LYS A 128 0.44 -12.16 28.80
C LYS A 128 0.32 -11.63 27.38
N LEU A 129 -0.46 -10.55 27.17
CA LEU A 129 -0.60 -9.92 25.87
C LEU A 129 0.72 -9.36 25.32
N LYS A 130 1.55 -8.74 26.17
CA LYS A 130 2.90 -8.29 25.76
C LYS A 130 3.78 -9.44 25.30
N PHE A 131 3.70 -10.59 25.95
CA PHE A 131 4.51 -11.76 25.58
C PHE A 131 3.97 -12.45 24.32
N ILE A 132 2.65 -12.55 24.15
CA ILE A 132 2.02 -13.03 22.91
C ILE A 132 2.49 -12.18 21.71
N ASP A 133 2.45 -10.85 21.86
CA ASP A 133 2.91 -9.89 20.85
C ASP A 133 4.42 -10.06 20.53
N ALA A 134 5.24 -10.22 21.57
CA ALA A 134 6.67 -10.46 21.43
C ALA A 134 6.97 -11.77 20.70
N VAL A 135 6.29 -12.87 21.05
CA VAL A 135 6.47 -14.17 20.40
C VAL A 135 6.11 -14.09 18.92
N GLY A 136 4.94 -13.52 18.59
CA GLY A 136 4.55 -13.31 17.19
C GLY A 136 5.57 -12.46 16.42
N SER A 137 6.05 -11.38 17.03
CA SER A 137 7.05 -10.48 16.44
C SER A 137 8.41 -11.14 16.20
N ILE A 138 8.87 -12.01 17.11
CA ILE A 138 10.12 -12.77 16.95
C ILE A 138 9.99 -13.81 15.84
N TYR A 139 8.86 -14.54 15.79
CA TYR A 139 8.58 -15.46 14.69
C TYR A 139 8.55 -14.74 13.34
N TYR A 140 7.93 -13.56 13.28
CA TYR A 140 7.84 -12.75 12.06
C TYR A 140 9.20 -12.18 11.61
N SER A 141 9.94 -11.52 12.52
CA SER A 141 11.09 -10.69 12.15
C SER A 141 12.42 -11.44 12.16
N ASN A 142 12.60 -12.33 13.14
CA ASN A 142 13.90 -12.93 13.43
C ASN A 142 13.98 -14.38 12.94
N ILE A 143 13.02 -15.20 13.34
CA ILE A 143 12.98 -16.63 12.97
C ILE A 143 12.46 -16.79 11.53
N LYS A 144 11.58 -15.87 11.08
CA LYS A 144 10.89 -15.89 9.79
C LYS A 144 10.01 -17.13 9.59
N ASP A 145 9.47 -17.65 10.69
CA ASP A 145 8.43 -18.67 10.68
C ASP A 145 7.06 -17.97 10.62
N TYR A 146 6.63 -17.67 9.40
CA TYR A 146 5.44 -16.87 9.17
C TYR A 146 4.14 -17.60 9.56
N ASP A 147 4.13 -18.94 9.53
CA ASP A 147 2.98 -19.73 9.99
C ASP A 147 2.76 -19.55 11.48
N LYS A 148 3.82 -19.70 12.28
CA LYS A 148 3.74 -19.46 13.71
C LYS A 148 3.46 -17.99 14.03
N ALA A 149 4.05 -17.06 13.29
CA ALA A 149 3.74 -15.64 13.45
C ALA A 149 2.23 -15.38 13.28
N ILE A 150 1.59 -15.94 12.25
CA ILE A 150 0.14 -15.81 12.02
C ILE A 150 -0.65 -16.37 13.21
N VAL A 151 -0.29 -17.56 13.71
CA VAL A 151 -0.96 -18.15 14.88
C VAL A 151 -0.91 -17.22 16.09
N TRP A 152 0.28 -16.70 16.42
CA TRP A 152 0.45 -15.82 17.58
C TRP A 152 -0.21 -14.45 17.42
N PHE A 153 -0.17 -13.87 16.22
CA PHE A 153 -0.88 -12.62 15.93
C PHE A 153 -2.41 -12.78 15.99
N ASN A 154 -2.95 -13.89 15.50
CA ASN A 154 -4.38 -14.20 15.65
C ASN A 154 -4.74 -14.42 17.12
N ARG A 155 -3.89 -15.10 17.90
CA ARG A 155 -4.07 -15.27 19.34
C ARG A 155 -4.09 -13.93 20.07
N TYR A 156 -3.24 -12.98 19.69
CA TYR A 156 -3.28 -11.62 20.22
C TYR A 156 -4.65 -10.98 20.02
N GLY A 157 -5.19 -11.02 18.80
CA GLY A 157 -6.51 -10.46 18.51
C GLY A 157 -7.64 -11.13 19.29
N ALA A 158 -7.62 -12.46 19.40
CA ALA A 158 -8.62 -13.21 20.14
C ALA A 158 -8.59 -12.93 21.66
N GLU A 159 -7.40 -12.82 22.25
CA GLU A 159 -7.25 -12.59 23.70
C GLU A 159 -7.38 -11.11 24.11
N SER A 160 -7.06 -10.16 23.22
CA SER A 160 -7.17 -8.72 23.50
C SER A 160 -8.49 -8.11 23.06
N GLY A 161 -9.20 -8.72 22.11
CA GLY A 161 -10.33 -8.11 21.39
C GLY A 161 -9.91 -7.12 20.29
N ASP A 162 -8.62 -6.82 20.15
CA ASP A 162 -8.07 -5.93 19.12
C ASP A 162 -7.50 -6.74 17.95
N THR A 163 -8.35 -6.99 16.95
CA THR A 163 -7.93 -7.68 15.71
C THR A 163 -7.21 -6.77 14.73
N ALA A 164 -7.19 -5.45 14.95
CA ALA A 164 -6.62 -4.48 14.01
C ALA A 164 -5.11 -4.35 14.17
N LYS A 165 -4.60 -4.34 15.42
CA LYS A 165 -3.18 -4.10 15.72
C LYS A 165 -2.23 -4.99 14.92
N GLN A 166 -2.54 -6.28 14.83
CA GLN A 166 -1.66 -7.27 14.19
C GLN A 166 -2.03 -7.62 12.75
N ARG A 167 -3.15 -7.07 12.24
CA ARG A 167 -3.70 -7.43 10.93
C ARG A 167 -2.66 -7.28 9.81
N GLN A 168 -1.93 -6.17 9.81
CA GLN A 168 -0.90 -5.92 8.79
C GLN A 168 0.21 -6.98 8.78
N PHE A 169 0.60 -7.51 9.95
CA PHE A 169 1.65 -8.52 10.05
C PHE A 169 1.15 -9.88 9.59
N ILE A 170 -0.11 -10.21 9.87
CA ILE A 170 -0.75 -11.45 9.35
C ILE A 170 -0.76 -11.45 7.81
N ILE A 171 -1.20 -10.35 7.19
CA ILE A 171 -1.23 -10.25 5.73
C ILE A 171 0.18 -10.30 5.13
N ARG A 172 1.13 -9.56 5.72
CA ARG A 172 2.52 -9.58 5.28
C ARG A 172 3.15 -10.95 5.47
N SER A 173 2.81 -11.68 6.53
CA SER A 173 3.22 -13.08 6.72
C SER A 173 2.77 -13.94 5.54
N TYR A 174 1.49 -13.91 5.15
CA TYR A 174 1.01 -14.63 3.96
C TYR A 174 1.82 -14.30 2.71
N PHE A 175 2.07 -13.01 2.45
CA PHE A 175 2.88 -12.58 1.32
C PHE A 175 4.33 -13.09 1.40
N LEU A 176 4.97 -13.02 2.57
CA LEU A 176 6.37 -13.39 2.77
C LEU A 176 6.61 -14.91 2.74
N LYS A 177 5.56 -15.71 3.00
CA LYS A 177 5.59 -17.17 2.81
C LYS A 177 5.08 -17.64 1.44
N ASP A 178 5.03 -16.72 0.47
CA ASP A 178 4.55 -16.95 -0.90
C ASP A 178 3.08 -17.43 -1.02
N ASP A 179 2.28 -17.29 0.05
CA ASP A 179 0.83 -17.49 0.00
C ASP A 179 0.12 -16.23 -0.51
N PHE A 180 0.33 -15.95 -1.78
CA PHE A 180 -0.23 -14.79 -2.45
C PHE A 180 -1.76 -14.84 -2.58
N ALA A 181 -2.36 -16.04 -2.55
CA ALA A 181 -3.81 -16.20 -2.64
C ALA A 181 -4.50 -15.74 -1.35
N SER A 182 -3.99 -16.16 -0.19
CA SER A 182 -4.48 -15.68 1.10
C SER A 182 -4.19 -14.19 1.29
N ALA A 183 -2.98 -13.74 0.93
CA ALA A 183 -2.62 -12.33 0.99
C ALA A 183 -3.57 -11.46 0.13
N LYS A 184 -3.87 -11.89 -1.11
CA LYS A 184 -4.82 -11.20 -2.00
C LYS A 184 -6.18 -11.05 -1.33
N THR A 185 -6.72 -12.15 -0.80
CA THR A 185 -8.03 -12.20 -0.16
C THR A 185 -8.11 -11.22 1.02
N GLU A 186 -7.11 -11.24 1.89
CA GLU A 186 -7.10 -10.38 3.08
C GLU A 186 -6.86 -8.90 2.79
N VAL A 187 -6.02 -8.58 1.80
CA VAL A 187 -5.84 -7.20 1.31
C VAL A 187 -7.12 -6.65 0.70
N GLN A 188 -7.83 -7.46 -0.09
CA GLN A 188 -9.08 -7.04 -0.71
C GLN A 188 -10.17 -6.78 0.33
N LYS A 189 -10.21 -7.54 1.44
CA LYS A 189 -11.09 -7.26 2.57
C LYS A 189 -10.80 -5.90 3.21
N ASP A 190 -9.52 -5.57 3.44
CA ASP A 190 -9.14 -4.25 3.98
C ASP A 190 -9.55 -3.10 3.06
N ILE A 191 -9.32 -3.26 1.76
CA ILE A 191 -9.70 -2.25 0.77
C ILE A 191 -11.22 -2.08 0.74
N ALA A 192 -11.98 -3.17 0.76
CA ALA A 192 -13.44 -3.13 0.77
C ALA A 192 -13.97 -2.47 2.06
N ALA A 193 -13.42 -2.81 3.22
CA ALA A 193 -13.79 -2.22 4.50
C ALA A 193 -13.51 -0.70 4.52
N ALA A 194 -12.33 -0.27 4.06
CA ALA A 194 -12.00 1.14 3.97
C ALA A 194 -12.98 1.91 3.06
N LYS A 195 -13.29 1.37 1.89
CA LYS A 195 -14.27 1.94 0.95
C LYS A 195 -15.68 2.03 1.55
N GLN A 196 -16.13 0.97 2.23
CA GLN A 196 -17.43 0.96 2.91
C GLN A 196 -17.49 2.00 4.05
N ALA A 197 -16.38 2.20 4.76
CA ALA A 197 -16.26 3.22 5.78
C ALA A 197 -16.11 4.65 5.23
N GLY A 198 -16.09 4.84 3.90
CA GLY A 198 -15.87 6.14 3.27
C GLY A 198 -14.45 6.69 3.49
N THR A 199 -13.49 5.81 3.78
CA THR A 199 -12.08 6.17 4.05
C THR A 199 -11.17 5.67 2.93
N ALA A 200 -10.06 6.37 2.72
CA ALA A 200 -9.05 5.92 1.76
C ALA A 200 -8.36 4.64 2.28
N PRO A 201 -8.31 3.54 1.50
CA PRO A 201 -7.46 2.39 1.82
C PRO A 201 -6.02 2.85 2.00
N SER A 202 -5.26 2.27 2.92
CA SER A 202 -3.88 2.71 3.16
C SER A 202 -2.99 2.54 1.92
N LYS A 203 -2.04 3.45 1.71
CA LYS A 203 -1.07 3.37 0.60
C LYS A 203 -0.30 2.04 0.62
N ASP A 204 0.08 1.55 1.80
CA ASP A 204 0.79 0.29 1.97
C ASP A 204 -0.06 -0.92 1.55
N THR A 205 -1.36 -0.92 1.88
CA THR A 205 -2.31 -1.95 1.47
C THR A 205 -2.45 -2.01 -0.05
N LEU A 206 -2.54 -0.85 -0.72
CA LEU A 206 -2.65 -0.78 -2.18
C LEU A 206 -1.34 -1.20 -2.87
N ASN A 207 -0.18 -0.77 -2.36
CA ASN A 207 1.12 -1.24 -2.86
C ASN A 207 1.27 -2.75 -2.71
N LEU A 208 0.80 -3.32 -1.59
CA LEU A 208 0.83 -4.77 -1.37
C LEU A 208 -0.06 -5.49 -2.39
N LEU A 209 -1.25 -4.98 -2.71
CA LEU A 209 -2.10 -5.54 -3.76
C LEU A 209 -1.39 -5.55 -5.13
N GLY A 210 -0.70 -4.45 -5.46
CA GLY A 210 0.10 -4.36 -6.68
C GLY A 210 1.22 -5.41 -6.71
N ASN A 211 1.98 -5.54 -5.62
CA ASN A 211 3.04 -6.54 -5.50
C ASN A 211 2.50 -7.97 -5.62
N ILE A 212 1.33 -8.26 -5.05
CA ILE A 212 0.64 -9.55 -5.23
C ILE A 212 0.30 -9.77 -6.71
N GLY A 213 -0.23 -8.76 -7.40
CA GLY A 213 -0.48 -8.81 -8.84
C GLY A 213 0.78 -9.15 -9.65
N ILE A 214 1.93 -8.52 -9.34
CA ILE A 214 3.21 -8.84 -9.97
C ILE A 214 3.61 -10.31 -9.72
N LYS A 215 3.55 -10.76 -8.47
CA LYS A 215 3.95 -12.12 -8.07
C LYS A 215 3.08 -13.20 -8.73
N LEU A 216 1.77 -12.94 -8.84
CA LEU A 216 0.82 -13.81 -9.52
C LEU A 216 0.84 -13.66 -11.05
N LYS A 217 1.61 -12.70 -11.60
CA LYS A 217 1.57 -12.30 -13.01
C LYS A 217 0.15 -11.91 -13.47
N ASP A 218 -0.65 -11.39 -12.54
CA ASP A 218 -2.02 -10.92 -12.76
C ASP A 218 -1.98 -9.41 -13.06
N THR A 219 -1.85 -9.07 -14.35
CA THR A 219 -1.79 -7.67 -14.81
C THR A 219 -3.07 -6.90 -14.47
N SER A 220 -4.23 -7.58 -14.44
CA SER A 220 -5.51 -6.93 -14.10
C SER A 220 -5.55 -6.51 -12.63
N LEU A 221 -5.07 -7.37 -11.74
CA LEU A 221 -4.95 -7.06 -10.31
C LEU A 221 -3.95 -5.93 -10.07
N TYR A 222 -2.82 -5.95 -10.77
CA TYR A 222 -1.84 -4.86 -10.70
C TYR A 222 -2.45 -3.52 -11.13
N LEU A 223 -3.12 -3.48 -12.29
CA LEU A 223 -3.76 -2.27 -12.79
C LEU A 223 -4.85 -1.76 -11.84
N THR A 224 -5.63 -2.67 -11.22
CA THR A 224 -6.60 -2.30 -10.19
C THR A 224 -5.91 -1.61 -9.02
N ALA A 225 -4.79 -2.14 -8.54
CA ALA A 225 -4.04 -1.54 -7.44
C ALA A 225 -3.49 -0.14 -7.79
N VAL A 226 -2.93 0.02 -9.00
CA VAL A 226 -2.41 1.33 -9.44
C VAL A 226 -3.54 2.33 -9.70
N GLU A 227 -4.68 1.92 -10.22
CA GLU A 227 -5.85 2.80 -10.36
C GLU A 227 -6.30 3.32 -8.98
N GLU A 228 -6.36 2.48 -7.96
CA GLU A 228 -6.67 2.89 -6.58
C GLU A 228 -5.58 3.80 -5.98
N LEU A 229 -4.30 3.54 -6.27
CA LEU A 229 -3.19 4.44 -5.87
C LEU A 229 -3.35 5.82 -6.51
N VAL A 230 -3.69 5.89 -7.80
CA VAL A 230 -3.99 7.15 -8.47
C VAL A 230 -5.22 7.84 -7.87
N ARG A 231 -6.25 7.07 -7.52
CA ARG A 231 -7.51 7.60 -6.96
C ARG A 231 -7.31 8.27 -5.60
N TYR A 232 -6.54 7.64 -4.70
CA TYR A 232 -6.41 8.11 -3.31
C TYR A 232 -5.09 8.82 -3.01
N TYR A 233 -4.02 8.48 -3.73
CA TYR A 233 -2.66 8.99 -3.51
C TYR A 233 -2.01 9.41 -4.84
N PRO A 234 -2.66 10.30 -5.63
CA PRO A 234 -2.18 10.63 -6.97
C PRO A 234 -0.74 11.16 -6.94
N SER A 235 0.13 10.53 -7.73
CA SER A 235 1.45 11.05 -8.07
C SER A 235 1.69 10.89 -9.56
N GLU A 236 2.60 11.68 -10.12
CA GLU A 236 2.92 11.58 -11.54
C GLU A 236 3.49 10.21 -11.91
N GLU A 237 4.23 9.56 -10.98
CA GLU A 237 4.71 8.17 -11.16
C GLU A 237 3.56 7.18 -11.33
N TYR A 238 2.53 7.26 -10.47
CA TYR A 238 1.40 6.35 -10.56
C TYR A 238 0.55 6.61 -11.80
N TRP A 239 0.35 7.87 -12.18
CA TRP A 239 -0.31 8.22 -13.43
C TRP A 239 0.44 7.65 -14.63
N PHE A 240 1.75 7.89 -14.70
CA PHE A 240 2.60 7.41 -15.80
C PHE A 240 2.56 5.88 -15.91
N ASP A 241 2.69 5.16 -14.80
CA ASP A 241 2.63 3.70 -14.77
C ASP A 241 1.25 3.16 -15.18
N LEU A 242 0.16 3.74 -14.66
CA LEU A 242 -1.22 3.36 -15.00
C LEU A 242 -1.49 3.50 -16.50
N LEU A 243 -1.11 4.64 -17.08
CA LEU A 243 -1.37 4.96 -18.48
C LEU A 243 -0.56 4.06 -19.41
N ASN A 244 0.74 3.88 -19.15
CA ASN A 244 1.60 3.04 -19.98
C ASN A 244 1.18 1.56 -19.94
N ARG A 245 0.81 1.03 -18.76
CA ARG A 245 0.35 -0.36 -18.66
C ARG A 245 -1.04 -0.57 -19.25
N THR A 246 -1.89 0.46 -19.22
CA THR A 246 -3.18 0.41 -19.91
C THR A 246 -3.00 0.35 -21.42
N ARG A 247 -2.08 1.15 -21.98
CA ARG A 247 -1.68 1.06 -23.40
C ARG A 247 -1.15 -0.33 -23.78
N GLY A 248 -0.50 -1.03 -22.83
CA GLY A 248 0.00 -2.39 -23.01
C GLY A 248 -1.04 -3.52 -22.92
N LYS A 249 -2.33 -3.23 -22.65
CA LYS A 249 -3.38 -4.27 -22.63
C LYS A 249 -3.56 -4.86 -24.02
N LYS A 250 -3.81 -6.18 -24.10
CA LYS A 250 -4.07 -6.88 -25.38
C LYS A 250 -5.25 -6.31 -26.16
N THR A 251 -6.27 -5.81 -25.47
CA THR A 251 -7.49 -5.26 -26.07
C THR A 251 -7.34 -3.80 -26.47
N TYR A 252 -6.29 -3.12 -26.03
CA TYR A 252 -6.13 -1.69 -26.24
C TYR A 252 -6.05 -1.35 -27.74
N ALA A 253 -6.84 -0.37 -28.16
CA ALA A 253 -6.85 0.07 -29.53
C ALA A 253 -5.90 1.24 -29.77
N GLN A 254 -4.92 1.03 -30.66
CA GLN A 254 -3.88 2.00 -31.00
C GLN A 254 -4.42 3.37 -31.46
N ARG A 255 -5.63 3.43 -32.02
CA ARG A 255 -6.28 4.69 -32.42
C ARG A 255 -6.47 5.68 -31.25
N LEU A 256 -6.41 5.21 -30.00
CA LEU A 256 -6.53 6.01 -28.79
C LEU A 256 -5.19 6.57 -28.30
N ASP A 257 -4.07 6.30 -29.00
CA ASP A 257 -2.73 6.73 -28.56
C ASP A 257 -2.62 8.24 -28.38
N LEU A 258 -3.25 9.03 -29.24
CA LEU A 258 -3.28 10.48 -29.08
C LEU A 258 -4.08 10.90 -27.83
N ASP A 259 -5.20 10.23 -27.55
CA ASP A 259 -6.03 10.50 -26.38
C ASP A 259 -5.32 10.08 -25.07
N MET A 260 -4.53 9.00 -25.11
CA MET A 260 -3.63 8.58 -24.04
C MET A 260 -2.52 9.60 -23.81
N ALA A 261 -1.84 10.06 -24.87
CA ALA A 261 -0.79 11.06 -24.79
C ALA A 261 -1.29 12.39 -24.19
N ARG A 262 -2.49 12.82 -24.57
CA ARG A 262 -3.16 14.01 -24.01
C ARG A 262 -3.33 13.90 -22.49
N LEU A 263 -3.83 12.77 -22.01
CA LEU A 263 -4.01 12.55 -20.58
C LEU A 263 -2.66 12.47 -19.86
N LYS A 264 -1.67 11.78 -20.44
CA LYS A 264 -0.31 11.69 -19.90
C LYS A 264 0.32 13.07 -19.73
N ALA A 265 0.18 13.94 -20.73
CA ALA A 265 0.71 15.31 -20.72
C ALA A 265 0.12 16.21 -19.63
N VAL A 266 -1.11 15.94 -19.16
CA VAL A 266 -1.75 16.73 -18.08
C VAL A 266 -1.66 16.06 -16.71
N ALA A 267 -1.53 14.72 -16.66
CA ALA A 267 -1.54 13.94 -15.43
C ALA A 267 -0.14 13.62 -14.90
N ALA A 268 0.87 13.54 -15.77
CA ALA A 268 2.26 13.28 -15.44
C ALA A 268 3.23 14.12 -16.30
N PRO A 269 3.07 15.46 -16.35
CA PRO A 269 3.86 16.32 -17.23
C PRO A 269 5.38 16.23 -17.01
N SER A 270 5.85 16.01 -15.78
CA SER A 270 7.28 15.88 -15.46
C SER A 270 7.89 14.54 -15.88
N LYS A 271 7.05 13.57 -16.27
CA LYS A 271 7.45 12.24 -16.76
C LYS A 271 7.43 12.14 -18.28
N MET A 272 6.95 13.18 -18.97
CA MET A 272 6.95 13.22 -20.43
C MET A 272 8.37 13.48 -20.92
N GLU A 273 8.93 12.52 -21.62
CA GLU A 273 10.25 12.65 -22.25
C GLU A 273 10.14 13.28 -23.65
N THR A 274 11.28 13.58 -24.26
CA THR A 274 11.32 14.18 -25.61
C THR A 274 10.56 13.32 -26.62
N GLU A 275 10.76 12.00 -26.57
CA GLU A 275 10.13 11.03 -27.46
C GLU A 275 8.60 10.98 -27.29
N ASP A 276 8.09 11.15 -26.07
CA ASP A 276 6.65 11.20 -25.80
C ASP A 276 6.00 12.41 -26.47
N TYR A 277 6.67 13.57 -26.40
CA TYR A 277 6.20 14.78 -27.07
C TYR A 277 6.33 14.70 -28.59
N LEU A 278 7.34 14.01 -29.11
CA LEU A 278 7.48 13.75 -30.55
C LEU A 278 6.35 12.85 -31.06
N GLU A 279 6.05 11.76 -30.36
CA GLU A 279 4.92 10.88 -30.68
C GLU A 279 3.59 11.66 -30.65
N GLN A 280 3.37 12.48 -29.61
CA GLN A 280 2.19 13.34 -29.55
C GLN A 280 2.11 14.32 -30.72
N ALA A 281 3.23 14.96 -31.09
CA ALA A 281 3.29 15.90 -32.21
C ALA A 281 2.96 15.24 -33.55
N GLU A 282 3.50 14.04 -33.78
CA GLU A 282 3.22 13.26 -34.99
C GLU A 282 1.75 12.84 -35.06
N LEU A 283 1.23 12.22 -33.99
CA LEU A 283 -0.16 11.77 -33.92
C LEU A 283 -1.15 12.94 -34.07
N ALA A 284 -0.87 14.07 -33.42
CA ALA A 284 -1.69 15.27 -33.55
C ALA A 284 -1.65 15.84 -34.97
N SER A 285 -0.48 15.86 -35.62
CA SER A 285 -0.35 16.30 -37.02
C SER A 285 -1.14 15.40 -37.96
N LEU A 286 -1.07 14.07 -37.79
CA LEU A 286 -1.84 13.11 -38.58
C LEU A 286 -3.35 13.27 -38.37
N GLY A 287 -3.75 13.66 -37.16
CA GLY A 287 -5.15 13.96 -36.82
C GLY A 287 -5.65 15.33 -37.29
N GLY A 288 -4.79 16.18 -37.87
CA GLY A 288 -5.14 17.55 -38.25
C GLY A 288 -5.27 18.54 -37.08
N PHE A 289 -4.68 18.20 -35.92
CA PHE A 289 -4.65 19.04 -34.72
C PHE A 289 -3.32 19.81 -34.66
N PHE A 290 -3.07 20.68 -35.64
CA PHE A 290 -1.73 21.26 -35.85
C PHE A 290 -1.28 22.19 -34.72
N THR A 291 -2.20 22.91 -34.08
CA THR A 291 -1.90 23.72 -32.89
C THR A 291 -1.41 22.84 -31.74
N GLU A 292 -2.07 21.71 -31.47
CA GLU A 292 -1.61 20.73 -30.48
C GLU A 292 -0.26 20.14 -30.85
N ALA A 293 -0.07 19.78 -32.12
CA ALA A 293 1.20 19.25 -32.62
C ALA A 293 2.35 20.25 -32.42
N LYS A 294 2.08 21.54 -32.66
CA LYS A 294 3.06 22.61 -32.46
C LYS A 294 3.41 22.74 -30.97
N ILE A 295 2.42 22.73 -30.09
CA ILE A 295 2.65 22.78 -28.64
C ILE A 295 3.51 21.58 -28.18
N ALA A 296 3.24 20.39 -28.71
CA ALA A 296 4.01 19.19 -28.36
C ALA A 296 5.46 19.27 -28.86
N ILE A 297 5.71 19.65 -30.12
CA ILE A 297 7.08 19.75 -30.64
C ILE A 297 7.89 20.88 -29.98
N ASP A 298 7.25 21.98 -29.58
CA ASP A 298 7.88 23.05 -28.80
C ASP A 298 8.28 22.55 -27.40
N LYS A 299 7.49 21.66 -26.78
CA LYS A 299 7.85 20.99 -25.51
C LYS A 299 8.95 19.96 -25.68
N ALA A 300 9.00 19.24 -26.80
CA ALA A 300 10.09 18.32 -27.13
C ALA A 300 11.42 19.06 -27.27
N TYR A 301 11.40 20.28 -27.84
CA TYR A 301 12.59 21.13 -27.99
C TYR A 301 12.34 22.56 -27.51
N PRO A 302 12.38 22.81 -26.19
CA PRO A 302 12.08 24.13 -25.61
C PRO A 302 12.97 25.26 -26.15
N ASN A 303 14.22 24.92 -26.53
CA ASN A 303 15.18 25.86 -27.11
C ASN A 303 15.11 25.93 -28.65
N GLY A 304 14.11 25.29 -29.28
CA GLY A 304 13.94 25.21 -30.73
C GLY A 304 15.00 24.39 -31.48
N THR A 305 16.03 23.90 -30.78
CA THR A 305 17.16 23.17 -31.38
C THR A 305 16.87 21.68 -31.43
N ILE A 306 16.71 21.16 -32.66
CA ILE A 306 16.63 19.71 -32.92
C ILE A 306 18.08 19.17 -33.05
N PRO A 307 18.47 18.17 -32.24
CA PRO A 307 19.82 17.58 -32.28
C PRO A 307 20.21 17.08 -33.67
N ALA A 308 21.52 17.12 -33.97
CA ALA A 308 22.05 16.47 -35.16
C ALA A 308 21.90 14.94 -35.05
N GLY A 309 21.61 14.27 -36.17
CA GLY A 309 21.43 12.83 -36.20
C GLY A 309 20.52 12.39 -37.35
N LYS A 310 20.35 11.07 -37.48
CA LYS A 310 19.53 10.44 -38.52
C LYS A 310 18.06 10.91 -38.51
N ASP A 311 17.53 11.24 -37.34
CA ASP A 311 16.10 11.58 -37.17
C ASP A 311 15.82 13.08 -37.35
N LYS A 312 16.86 13.93 -37.43
CA LYS A 312 16.72 15.40 -37.51
C LYS A 312 15.80 15.84 -38.65
N ALA A 313 15.96 15.24 -39.83
CA ALA A 313 15.17 15.60 -41.01
C ALA A 313 13.67 15.27 -40.82
N ALA A 314 13.36 14.11 -40.24
CA ALA A 314 11.98 13.69 -39.96
C ALA A 314 11.32 14.60 -38.91
N ILE A 315 12.03 14.87 -37.81
CA ILE A 315 11.56 15.74 -36.73
C ILE A 315 11.36 17.18 -37.22
N THR A 316 12.29 17.68 -38.04
CA THR A 316 12.17 19.02 -38.67
C THR A 316 10.92 19.11 -39.53
N LYS A 317 10.63 18.07 -40.32
CA LYS A 317 9.42 18.00 -41.15
C LYS A 317 8.14 18.04 -40.31
N ILE A 318 8.10 17.32 -39.18
CA ILE A 318 6.96 17.36 -38.24
C ILE A 318 6.79 18.79 -37.70
N ARG A 319 7.86 19.40 -37.19
CA ARG A 319 7.83 20.78 -36.66
C ARG A 319 7.32 21.78 -37.69
N ASP A 320 7.84 21.73 -38.90
CA ASP A 320 7.51 22.69 -39.96
C ASP A 320 6.06 22.50 -40.44
N THR A 321 5.58 21.25 -40.51
CA THR A 321 4.18 20.92 -40.82
C THR A 321 3.24 21.44 -39.74
N ALA A 322 3.53 21.14 -38.47
CA ALA A 322 2.75 21.60 -37.33
C ALA A 322 2.73 23.13 -37.24
N THR A 323 3.87 23.79 -37.42
CA THR A 323 3.99 25.26 -37.37
C THR A 323 3.18 25.92 -38.47
N ARG A 324 3.26 25.43 -39.71
CA ARG A 324 2.49 25.96 -40.83
C ARG A 324 0.99 25.73 -40.62
N GLY A 325 0.60 24.50 -40.27
CA GLY A 325 -0.80 24.15 -40.03
C GLY A 325 -1.41 24.94 -38.89
N ALA A 326 -0.69 25.14 -37.78
CA ALA A 326 -1.18 25.95 -36.66
C ALA A 326 -1.38 27.43 -37.05
N ALA A 327 -0.48 27.98 -37.88
CA ALA A 327 -0.62 29.34 -38.40
C ALA A 327 -1.81 29.47 -39.38
N ASP A 328 -2.07 28.44 -40.18
CA ASP A 328 -3.20 28.40 -41.10
C ASP A 328 -4.53 28.24 -40.35
N ASP A 329 -4.59 27.35 -39.35
CA ASP A 329 -5.75 27.19 -38.47
C ASP A 329 -6.08 28.50 -37.75
N ALA A 330 -5.08 29.15 -37.13
CA ALA A 330 -5.29 30.41 -36.41
C ALA A 330 -5.91 31.52 -37.28
N LYS A 331 -5.68 31.49 -38.60
CA LYS A 331 -6.26 32.46 -39.56
C LYS A 331 -7.59 32.02 -40.15
N ASN A 332 -7.75 30.72 -40.40
CA ASN A 332 -8.79 30.21 -41.31
C ASN A 332 -9.76 29.22 -40.66
N ILE A 333 -9.64 28.91 -39.37
CA ILE A 333 -10.46 27.88 -38.69
C ILE A 333 -11.97 28.12 -38.86
N ASP A 334 -12.42 29.38 -38.90
CA ASP A 334 -13.83 29.74 -39.10
C ASP A 334 -14.37 29.34 -40.48
N ALA A 335 -13.52 29.29 -41.51
CA ALA A 335 -13.92 28.98 -42.88
C ALA A 335 -14.45 27.54 -43.04
N GLY A 336 -14.01 26.63 -42.15
CA GLY A 336 -14.43 25.23 -42.15
C GLY A 336 -15.84 25.00 -41.57
N ILE A 337 -16.37 25.93 -40.76
CA ILE A 337 -17.61 25.72 -40.00
C ILE A 337 -18.79 25.48 -40.93
N ALA A 338 -19.03 26.36 -41.89
CA ALA A 338 -20.22 26.29 -42.75
C ALA A 338 -20.26 25.00 -43.58
N SER A 339 -19.09 24.53 -44.04
CA SER A 339 -18.96 23.25 -44.76
C SER A 339 -19.24 22.07 -43.82
N ALA A 340 -18.62 22.06 -42.63
CA ALA A 340 -18.82 21.01 -41.64
C ALA A 340 -20.27 20.93 -41.14
N GLN A 341 -20.98 22.07 -41.02
CA GLN A 341 -22.40 22.11 -40.66
C GLN A 341 -23.32 21.55 -41.75
N LYS A 342 -22.95 21.68 -43.03
CA LYS A 342 -23.71 21.11 -44.17
C LYS A 342 -23.46 19.61 -44.36
N SER A 343 -22.36 19.08 -43.80
CA SER A 343 -22.07 17.65 -43.82
C SER A 343 -23.17 16.84 -43.13
N LYS A 344 -23.43 15.65 -43.68
CA LYS A 344 -24.28 14.62 -43.06
C LYS A 344 -23.57 13.94 -41.88
N GLU A 345 -22.25 13.83 -41.94
CA GLU A 345 -21.41 13.28 -40.87
C GLU A 345 -20.93 14.39 -39.94
N GLY A 346 -21.06 14.18 -38.64
CA GLY A 346 -20.69 15.13 -37.61
C GLY A 346 -19.20 15.15 -37.23
N VAL A 347 -18.41 14.17 -37.69
CA VAL A 347 -16.98 14.05 -37.33
C VAL A 347 -16.17 15.31 -37.67
N GLY A 348 -16.51 16.00 -38.76
CA GLY A 348 -15.85 17.26 -39.14
C GLY A 348 -16.05 18.36 -38.10
N LEU A 349 -17.26 18.49 -37.55
CA LEU A 349 -17.56 19.44 -36.48
C LEU A 349 -16.88 19.06 -35.17
N VAL A 350 -16.77 17.76 -34.86
CA VAL A 350 -16.05 17.29 -33.68
C VAL A 350 -14.56 17.65 -33.76
N ASN A 351 -13.91 17.37 -34.89
CA ASN A 351 -12.49 17.70 -35.07
C ASN A 351 -12.25 19.21 -35.10
N LEU A 352 -13.09 19.96 -35.82
CA LEU A 352 -13.00 21.42 -35.88
C LEU A 352 -13.21 22.05 -34.50
N GLY A 353 -14.23 21.59 -33.77
CA GLY A 353 -14.48 22.03 -32.41
C GLY A 353 -13.30 21.74 -31.49
N TYR A 354 -12.65 20.57 -31.62
CA TYR A 354 -11.44 20.27 -30.86
C TYR A 354 -10.24 21.17 -31.25
N ASN A 355 -10.12 21.57 -32.52
CA ASN A 355 -9.12 22.59 -32.91
C ASN A 355 -9.35 23.92 -32.18
N TYR A 356 -10.60 24.37 -32.01
CA TYR A 356 -10.90 25.54 -31.15
C TYR A 356 -10.50 25.32 -29.69
N ILE A 357 -10.68 24.11 -29.14
CA ILE A 357 -10.22 23.77 -27.79
C ILE A 357 -8.71 23.97 -27.67
N THR A 358 -7.93 23.49 -28.64
CA THR A 358 -6.46 23.64 -28.64
C THR A 358 -5.99 25.09 -28.80
N LEU A 359 -6.84 25.96 -29.36
CA LEU A 359 -6.64 27.41 -29.44
C LEU A 359 -7.15 28.17 -28.19
N GLY A 360 -7.64 27.47 -27.17
CA GLY A 360 -8.20 28.07 -25.95
C GLY A 360 -9.62 28.64 -26.10
N GLN A 361 -10.26 28.47 -27.26
CA GLN A 361 -11.63 28.91 -27.52
C GLN A 361 -12.63 27.83 -27.05
N PHE A 362 -12.67 27.59 -25.75
CA PHE A 362 -13.39 26.45 -25.15
C PHE A 362 -14.89 26.41 -25.48
N ASP A 363 -15.62 27.51 -25.28
CA ASP A 363 -17.07 27.52 -25.46
C ASP A 363 -17.47 27.24 -26.91
N LYS A 364 -16.80 27.89 -27.89
CA LYS A 364 -17.03 27.66 -29.32
C LYS A 364 -16.67 26.24 -29.73
N GLY A 365 -15.55 25.72 -29.22
CA GLY A 365 -15.14 24.34 -29.48
C GLY A 365 -16.13 23.32 -28.95
N ILE A 366 -16.58 23.47 -27.70
CA ILE A 366 -17.57 22.59 -27.07
C ILE A 366 -18.89 22.60 -27.84
N ASP A 367 -19.38 23.78 -28.25
CA ASP A 367 -20.61 23.90 -29.02
C ASP A 367 -20.54 23.16 -30.36
N LEU A 368 -19.47 23.35 -31.13
CA LEU A 368 -19.25 22.63 -32.39
C LEU A 368 -19.16 21.11 -32.18
N MET A 369 -18.46 20.67 -31.13
CA MET A 369 -18.35 19.25 -30.82
C MET A 369 -19.70 18.62 -30.45
N LYS A 370 -20.53 19.33 -29.67
CA LYS A 370 -21.91 18.90 -29.36
C LYS A 370 -22.77 18.81 -30.61
N GLN A 371 -22.70 19.82 -31.49
CA GLN A 371 -23.41 19.79 -32.79
C GLN A 371 -22.96 18.60 -33.65
N GLY A 372 -21.65 18.33 -33.70
CA GLY A 372 -21.10 17.19 -34.41
C GLY A 372 -21.61 15.86 -33.87
N ILE A 373 -21.57 15.66 -32.56
CA ILE A 373 -22.09 14.42 -31.94
C ILE A 373 -23.60 14.28 -32.18
N ALA A 374 -24.38 15.36 -32.09
CA ALA A 374 -25.82 15.34 -32.34
C ALA A 374 -26.19 14.99 -33.79
N LYS A 375 -25.33 15.33 -34.77
CA LYS A 375 -25.47 14.92 -36.18
C LYS A 375 -25.15 13.45 -36.42
N GLY A 376 -24.48 12.78 -35.47
CA GLY A 376 -24.01 11.42 -35.61
C GLY A 376 -22.58 11.34 -36.14
N VAL A 377 -21.87 10.31 -35.68
CA VAL A 377 -20.50 9.98 -36.08
C VAL A 377 -20.47 8.50 -36.42
N SER A 378 -20.33 8.17 -37.70
CA SER A 378 -20.45 6.78 -38.17
C SER A 378 -19.31 5.87 -37.69
N LYS A 379 -18.10 6.40 -37.53
CA LYS A 379 -16.92 5.63 -37.09
C LYS A 379 -16.54 6.01 -35.66
N ASN A 380 -16.64 5.06 -34.75
CA ASN A 380 -16.32 5.20 -33.33
C ASN A 380 -16.98 6.43 -32.67
N PRO A 381 -18.32 6.47 -32.60
CA PRO A 381 -19.05 7.59 -31.99
C PRO A 381 -18.65 7.87 -30.54
N ASP A 382 -18.25 6.85 -29.78
CA ASP A 382 -17.80 7.01 -28.40
C ASP A 382 -16.40 7.64 -28.29
N ASP A 383 -15.55 7.55 -29.31
CA ASP A 383 -14.27 8.29 -29.34
C ASP A 383 -14.55 9.80 -29.44
N ALA A 384 -15.57 10.20 -30.19
CA ALA A 384 -16.01 11.60 -30.26
C ALA A 384 -16.57 12.10 -28.92
N LYS A 385 -17.36 11.26 -28.22
CA LYS A 385 -17.83 11.57 -26.86
C LYS A 385 -16.68 11.64 -25.86
N LEU A 386 -15.70 10.74 -25.94
CA LEU A 386 -14.49 10.78 -25.10
C LEU A 386 -13.79 12.12 -25.26
N ARG A 387 -13.60 12.55 -26.51
CA ARG A 387 -12.99 13.83 -26.85
C ARG A 387 -13.75 15.02 -26.32
N LEU A 388 -15.08 15.02 -26.44
CA LEU A 388 -15.91 16.06 -25.81
C LEU A 388 -15.78 16.03 -24.28
N GLY A 389 -15.77 14.83 -23.68
CA GLY A 389 -15.67 14.65 -22.25
C GLY A 389 -14.41 15.27 -21.67
N TYR A 390 -13.24 15.01 -22.26
CA TYR A 390 -12.01 15.65 -21.77
C TYR A 390 -11.85 17.11 -22.24
N ALA A 391 -12.48 17.54 -23.34
CA ALA A 391 -12.57 18.97 -23.68
C ALA A 391 -13.37 19.76 -22.63
N LEU A 392 -14.48 19.20 -22.14
CA LEU A 392 -15.25 19.75 -21.03
C LEU A 392 -14.41 19.81 -19.74
N ALA A 393 -13.62 18.77 -19.47
CA ALA A 393 -12.70 18.74 -18.33
C ALA A 393 -11.67 19.88 -18.39
N MET A 394 -11.02 20.06 -19.55
CA MET A 394 -10.03 21.13 -19.77
C MET A 394 -10.67 22.53 -19.68
N ALA A 395 -11.94 22.67 -20.05
CA ALA A 395 -12.71 23.90 -19.92
C ALA A 395 -13.25 24.16 -18.49
N GLY A 396 -12.96 23.30 -17.52
CA GLY A 396 -13.46 23.41 -16.15
C GLY A 396 -14.94 23.05 -15.97
N LYS A 397 -15.61 22.50 -17.00
CA LYS A 397 -17.02 22.07 -16.94
C LYS A 397 -17.14 20.67 -16.35
N LYS A 398 -16.71 20.54 -15.08
CA LYS A 398 -16.50 19.26 -14.39
C LYS A 398 -17.74 18.35 -14.38
N ASP A 399 -18.89 18.85 -13.95
CA ASP A 399 -20.11 18.02 -13.81
C ASP A 399 -20.60 17.52 -15.17
N GLU A 400 -20.52 18.37 -16.20
CA GLU A 400 -20.88 17.99 -17.56
C GLU A 400 -19.91 16.97 -18.15
N SER A 401 -18.61 17.15 -17.90
CA SER A 401 -17.57 16.19 -18.29
C SER A 401 -17.82 14.82 -17.67
N ILE A 402 -17.98 14.75 -16.34
CA ILE A 402 -18.18 13.48 -15.62
C ILE A 402 -19.42 12.77 -16.15
N LYS A 403 -20.56 13.47 -16.24
CA LYS A 403 -21.81 12.89 -16.72
C LYS A 403 -21.67 12.29 -18.13
N LEU A 404 -20.93 12.95 -19.02
CA LEU A 404 -20.69 12.41 -20.36
C LEU A 404 -19.72 11.22 -20.34
N LEU A 405 -18.61 11.32 -19.62
CA LEU A 405 -17.58 10.28 -19.54
C LEU A 405 -18.12 8.98 -18.92
N GLU A 406 -19.05 9.05 -17.98
CA GLU A 406 -19.74 7.89 -17.40
C GLU A 406 -20.56 7.09 -18.42
N THR A 407 -20.96 7.70 -19.54
CA THR A 407 -21.70 7.00 -20.60
C THR A 407 -20.80 6.15 -21.51
N ILE A 408 -19.49 6.31 -21.42
CA ILE A 408 -18.52 5.68 -22.32
C ILE A 408 -18.20 4.27 -21.82
N GLN A 409 -18.49 3.28 -22.66
CA GLN A 409 -18.26 1.87 -22.37
C GLN A 409 -17.39 1.23 -23.45
N GLY A 410 -16.70 0.14 -23.10
CA GLY A 410 -15.83 -0.61 -24.01
C GLY A 410 -14.65 -1.24 -23.28
N ASP A 411 -14.06 -2.26 -23.89
CA ASP A 411 -12.91 -2.99 -23.39
C ASP A 411 -11.62 -2.67 -24.16
N ASP A 412 -11.69 -1.77 -25.13
CA ASP A 412 -10.61 -1.38 -26.04
C ASP A 412 -9.76 -0.20 -25.54
N GLY A 413 -9.93 0.18 -24.27
CA GLY A 413 -9.22 1.29 -23.63
C GLY A 413 -10.03 2.58 -23.51
N ARG A 414 -11.13 2.77 -24.28
CA ARG A 414 -11.91 4.02 -24.21
C ARG A 414 -12.62 4.21 -22.87
N ALA A 415 -13.14 3.14 -22.28
CA ALA A 415 -13.72 3.20 -20.94
C ALA A 415 -12.66 3.41 -19.85
N ASP A 416 -11.44 2.91 -20.04
CA ASP A 416 -10.32 3.20 -19.13
C ASP A 416 -9.99 4.70 -19.17
N LEU A 417 -9.77 5.26 -20.37
CA LEU A 417 -9.51 6.69 -20.53
C LEU A 417 -10.63 7.56 -19.95
N ALA A 418 -11.90 7.18 -20.17
CA ALA A 418 -13.03 7.91 -19.59
C ALA A 418 -12.98 7.92 -18.05
N ARG A 419 -12.77 6.75 -17.42
CA ARG A 419 -12.59 6.65 -15.96
C ARG A 419 -11.38 7.45 -15.47
N PHE A 420 -10.28 7.43 -16.21
CA PHE A 420 -9.07 8.15 -15.84
C PHE A 420 -9.25 9.67 -15.92
N TRP A 421 -9.96 10.19 -16.92
CA TRP A 421 -10.34 11.60 -16.96
C TRP A 421 -11.30 12.00 -15.84
N ILE A 422 -12.21 11.11 -15.41
CA ILE A 422 -13.03 11.32 -14.21
C ILE A 422 -12.13 11.41 -12.96
N MET A 423 -11.20 10.48 -12.80
CA MET A 423 -10.25 10.48 -11.67
C MET A 423 -9.35 11.72 -11.66
N TYR A 424 -8.88 12.16 -12.82
CA TYR A 424 -8.07 13.37 -12.97
C TYR A 424 -8.80 14.63 -12.46
N GLN A 425 -10.11 14.71 -12.68
CA GLN A 425 -10.96 15.82 -12.21
C GLN A 425 -11.40 15.69 -10.74
N ASN A 426 -11.35 14.47 -10.20
CA ASN A 426 -11.75 14.12 -8.83
C ASN A 426 -10.56 13.86 -7.91
N LYS A 427 -9.40 14.47 -8.19
CA LYS A 427 -8.23 14.34 -7.32
C LYS A 427 -8.61 14.73 -5.89
N PRO A 428 -8.25 13.92 -4.87
CA PRO A 428 -8.44 14.32 -3.49
C PRO A 428 -7.72 15.66 -3.26
N ALA A 429 -8.34 16.55 -2.48
CA ALA A 429 -7.65 17.77 -2.04
C ALA A 429 -6.30 17.35 -1.45
N ALA A 430 -5.21 17.99 -1.90
CA ALA A 430 -3.85 17.60 -1.51
C ALA A 430 -3.81 17.42 0.01
N ALA A 431 -3.58 16.18 0.45
CA ALA A 431 -3.48 15.90 1.87
C ALA A 431 -2.33 16.75 2.41
N ALA A 432 -2.61 17.60 3.40
CA ALA A 432 -1.57 18.35 4.09
C ALA A 432 -0.44 17.38 4.46
N PRO A 433 0.83 17.73 4.20
CA PRO A 433 1.94 16.82 4.46
C PRO A 433 1.84 16.33 5.89
N ALA A 434 1.79 15.00 6.07
CA ALA A 434 1.79 14.38 7.38
C ALA A 434 2.94 14.98 8.19
N ALA A 435 2.62 15.59 9.33
CA ALA A 435 3.62 16.18 10.21
C ALA A 435 4.67 15.10 10.55
N LYS A 436 5.93 15.45 10.33
CA LYS A 436 7.10 14.58 10.57
C LYS A 436 7.24 14.18 12.03
#